data_AF-A0A345VKM1-F1
#
_entry.id   AF-A0A345VKM1-F1
#
_cell.length_a   1.000
_cell.length_b   1.000
_cell.length_c   1.000
_cell.angle_alpha   90.00
_cell.angle_beta   90.00
_cell.angle_gamma   90.00
#
_symmetry.space_group_name_H-M   'P 1'
#
loop_
_entity.id
_entity.type
_entity.pdbx_description
1 polymer ?
#
loop_
_entity_poly.entity_id
_entity_poly.type
_entity_poly.pdbx_seq_one_letter_code
_entity_poly.pdbx_strand_id
1 'polypeptide(L)'
;MTYEFCLEYGTYPLKNVLANLDEGNEAPDFIKENTDLVEKLDRLNDHFHQLFLVIESQFFFVGHDKPELLELVKKEHSEIVTILEKDYPNETIKIERFYWE
;
A
#
# COMPACT_ATOMS: atom_id res chain seq x y z
N MET A 1 -9.31 -8.67 -13.32
CA MET A 1 -9.93 -7.37 -12.94
C MET A 1 -8.82 -6.32 -12.91
N THR A 2 -9.11 -5.02 -12.78
CA THR A 2 -8.04 -4.00 -12.66
C THR A 2 -7.87 -3.63 -11.19
N TYR A 3 -6.69 -3.92 -10.66
CA TYR A 3 -6.31 -3.55 -9.30
C TYR A 3 -5.37 -2.36 -9.31
N GLU A 4 -5.30 -1.68 -8.19
CA GLU A 4 -4.42 -0.55 -7.94
C GLU A 4 -3.69 -0.80 -6.64
N PHE A 5 -2.37 -0.69 -6.71
CA PHE A 5 -1.49 -0.67 -5.56
C PHE A 5 -1.14 0.79 -5.27
N CYS A 6 -1.78 1.36 -4.25
CA CYS A 6 -1.60 2.75 -3.84
C CYS A 6 -1.66 2.87 -2.31
N LEU A 7 -0.74 3.66 -1.75
CA LEU A 7 -0.69 3.95 -0.33
C LEU A 7 -1.47 5.23 -0.03
N GLU A 8 -2.69 5.06 0.46
CA GLU A 8 -3.58 6.14 0.85
C GLU A 8 -4.09 5.92 2.28
N TYR A 9 -4.25 7.01 3.01
CA TYR A 9 -4.78 6.94 4.37
C TYR A 9 -6.25 6.51 4.35
N GLY A 10 -6.57 5.47 5.11
CA GLY A 10 -7.94 4.97 5.24
C GLY A 10 -8.42 4.06 4.10
N THR A 11 -7.52 3.53 3.27
CA THR A 11 -7.83 2.42 2.34
C THR A 11 -6.76 1.33 2.41
N TYR A 12 -7.12 0.11 2.01
CA TYR A 12 -6.16 -0.98 1.91
C TYR A 12 -5.19 -0.73 0.74
N PRO A 13 -3.89 -1.05 0.87
CA PRO A 13 -2.88 -0.68 -0.14
C PRO A 13 -3.13 -1.27 -1.52
N LEU A 14 -3.80 -2.43 -1.61
CA LEU A 14 -4.11 -3.09 -2.86
C LEU A 14 -5.62 -3.24 -3.04
N LYS A 15 -6.24 -2.40 -3.87
CA LYS A 15 -7.71 -2.38 -4.04
C LYS A 15 -8.12 -2.56 -5.50
N ASN A 16 -9.34 -3.00 -5.72
CA ASN A 16 -9.91 -3.03 -7.06
C ASN A 16 -10.29 -1.59 -7.46
N VAL A 17 -9.91 -1.14 -8.66
CA VAL A 17 -10.21 0.22 -9.15
C VAL A 17 -11.72 0.49 -9.23
N LEU A 18 -12.52 -0.57 -9.36
CA LEU A 18 -13.98 -0.50 -9.44
C LEU A 18 -14.67 -0.82 -8.10
N ALA A 19 -13.92 -1.13 -7.04
CA ALA A 19 -14.51 -1.37 -5.72
C ALA A 19 -15.11 -0.07 -5.16
N ASN A 20 -16.27 -0.17 -4.54
CA ASN A 20 -16.83 0.93 -3.75
C ASN A 20 -16.00 1.11 -2.46
N LEU A 21 -16.12 2.27 -1.82
CA LEU A 21 -15.38 2.63 -0.59
C LEU A 21 -15.48 1.58 0.54
N ASP A 22 -16.58 0.81 0.61
CA ASP A 22 -16.77 -0.28 1.57
C ASP A 22 -15.90 -1.51 1.26
N GLU A 23 -15.65 -1.81 -0.01
CA GLU A 23 -14.87 -2.98 -0.48
C GLU A 23 -13.36 -2.66 -0.63
N GLY A 24 -12.97 -1.40 -0.45
CA GLY A 24 -11.58 -0.93 -0.59
C GLY A 24 -10.73 -1.07 0.67
N ASN A 25 -11.27 -1.64 1.76
CA ASN A 25 -10.60 -1.77 3.06
C ASN A 25 -10.09 -3.18 3.37
N GLU A 26 -10.27 -4.13 2.45
CA GLU A 26 -9.87 -5.52 2.64
C GLU A 26 -8.95 -5.98 1.51
N ALA A 27 -8.13 -7.00 1.80
CA ALA A 27 -7.31 -7.65 0.80
C ALA A 27 -8.18 -8.27 -0.31
N PRO A 28 -7.82 -8.11 -1.60
CA PRO A 28 -8.54 -8.74 -2.71
C PRO A 28 -8.54 -10.26 -2.61
N ASP A 29 -9.64 -10.92 -3.03
CA ASP A 29 -9.80 -12.38 -2.91
C ASP A 29 -8.66 -13.18 -3.55
N PHE A 30 -8.06 -12.68 -4.64
CA PHE A 30 -6.97 -13.37 -5.32
C PHE A 30 -5.65 -13.41 -4.52
N ILE A 31 -5.47 -12.53 -3.53
CA ILE A 31 -4.32 -12.53 -2.62
C ILE A 31 -4.65 -12.99 -1.21
N LYS A 32 -5.93 -13.14 -0.84
CA LYS A 32 -6.35 -13.50 0.53
C LYS A 32 -5.70 -14.79 1.03
N GLU A 33 -5.43 -15.74 0.15
CA GLU A 33 -4.77 -17.00 0.50
C GLU A 33 -3.25 -16.88 0.64
N ASN A 34 -2.65 -15.79 0.16
CA ASN A 34 -1.22 -15.51 0.30
C ASN A 34 -0.96 -14.67 1.55
N THR A 35 -0.96 -15.33 2.71
CA THR A 35 -0.81 -14.69 4.02
C THR A 35 0.48 -13.87 4.13
N ASP A 36 1.60 -14.31 3.54
CA ASP A 36 2.87 -13.57 3.55
C ASP A 36 2.74 -12.22 2.82
N LEU A 37 2.09 -12.20 1.65
CA LEU A 37 1.84 -10.97 0.91
C LEU A 37 0.88 -10.04 1.66
N VAL A 38 -0.18 -10.58 2.26
CA VAL A 38 -1.12 -9.81 3.08
C VAL A 38 -0.39 -9.16 4.26
N GLU A 39 0.41 -9.92 5.00
CA GLU A 39 1.19 -9.38 6.13
C GLU A 39 2.18 -8.29 5.68
N LYS A 40 2.81 -8.45 4.51
CA LYS A 40 3.69 -7.41 3.93
C LYS A 40 2.92 -6.13 3.59
N LEU A 41 1.73 -6.26 3.00
CA LEU A 41 0.87 -5.13 2.66
C LEU A 41 0.40 -4.40 3.91
N ASP A 42 -0.06 -5.12 4.94
CA ASP A 42 -0.46 -4.54 6.22
C ASP A 42 0.70 -3.80 6.88
N ARG A 43 1.88 -4.42 6.93
CA ARG A 43 3.07 -3.80 7.52
C ARG A 43 3.52 -2.56 6.77
N LEU A 44 3.52 -2.61 5.44
CA LEU A 44 3.79 -1.43 4.60
C LEU A 44 2.77 -0.33 4.90
N ASN A 45 1.50 -0.67 5.04
CA ASN A 45 0.44 0.28 5.36
C ASN A 45 0.72 0.97 6.70
N ASP A 46 1.01 0.20 7.75
CA ASP A 46 1.36 0.73 9.07
C ASP A 46 2.59 1.65 9.03
N HIS A 47 3.66 1.23 8.35
CA HIS A 47 4.86 2.06 8.21
C HIS A 47 4.58 3.35 7.43
N PHE A 48 3.78 3.28 6.38
CA PHE A 48 3.32 4.46 5.65
C PHE A 48 2.54 5.41 6.55
N HIS A 49 1.59 4.90 7.34
CA HIS A 49 0.81 5.71 8.27
C HIS A 49 1.69 6.39 9.33
N GLN A 50 2.78 5.76 9.76
CA GLN A 50 3.76 6.34 10.70
C GLN A 50 4.59 7.50 10.11
N LEU A 51 4.60 7.68 8.78
CA LEU A 51 5.16 8.85 8.10
C LEU A 51 4.23 10.07 8.20
N PHE A 52 3.02 9.92 8.73
CA PHE A 52 2.07 11.02 8.93
C PHE A 52 1.76 11.19 10.42
N LEU A 53 1.76 12.44 10.87
CA LEU A 53 1.17 12.83 12.15
C LEU A 53 -0.26 13.30 11.90
N VAL A 54 -1.20 12.73 12.67
CA VAL A 54 -2.60 13.17 12.65
C VAL A 54 -2.81 14.13 13.81
N ILE A 55 -3.07 15.40 13.51
CA ILE A 55 -3.36 16.45 14.50
C ILE A 55 -4.65 17.14 14.07
N GLU A 56 -5.68 17.12 14.92
CA GLU A 56 -6.99 17.76 14.64
C GLU A 56 -7.60 17.37 13.27
N SER A 57 -7.50 16.08 12.91
CA SER A 57 -7.96 15.53 11.61
C SER A 57 -7.20 16.06 10.39
N GLN A 58 -6.03 16.68 10.58
CA GLN A 58 -5.10 17.06 9.52
C GLN A 58 -3.91 16.10 9.50
N PHE A 59 -3.47 15.74 8.30
CA PHE A 59 -2.34 14.85 8.07
C PHE A 59 -1.08 15.68 7.77
N PHE A 60 -0.09 15.56 8.63
CA PHE A 60 1.21 16.21 8.47
C PHE A 60 2.26 15.16 8.11
N PHE A 61 2.83 15.27 6.92
CA PHE A 61 3.93 14.39 6.52
C PHE A 61 5.19 14.72 7.34
N VAL A 62 5.71 13.72 8.04
CA VAL A 62 6.93 13.78 8.87
C VAL A 62 8.00 12.81 8.40
N GLY A 63 7.92 12.34 7.15
CA GLY A 63 8.92 11.42 6.59
C GLY A 63 10.31 12.02 6.49
N HIS A 64 10.44 13.35 6.39
CA HIS A 64 11.73 14.03 6.42
C HIS A 64 12.46 13.88 7.77
N ASP A 65 11.72 13.81 8.88
CA ASP A 65 12.27 13.57 10.22
C ASP A 65 12.57 12.09 10.49
N LYS A 66 12.08 11.18 9.63
CA LYS A 66 12.26 9.73 9.73
C LYS A 66 12.76 9.12 8.42
N PRO A 67 13.97 9.48 7.95
CA PRO A 67 14.51 9.00 6.68
C PRO A 67 14.61 7.47 6.62
N GLU A 68 14.96 6.82 7.74
CA GLU A 68 15.06 5.35 7.82
C GLU A 68 13.71 4.66 7.57
N LEU A 69 12.62 5.23 8.09
CA LEU A 69 11.26 4.72 7.86
C LEU A 69 10.82 4.95 6.42
N LEU A 70 11.16 6.12 5.85
CA LEU A 70 10.86 6.43 4.45
C LEU A 70 11.58 5.46 3.49
N GLU A 71 12.85 5.16 3.76
CA GLU A 71 13.60 4.15 3.00
C GLU A 71 13.02 2.74 3.17
N LEU A 72 12.58 2.39 4.38
CA LEU A 72 11.93 1.12 4.65
C LEU A 72 10.64 0.96 3.84
N VAL A 73 9.75 1.95 3.87
CA VAL A 73 8.50 1.98 3.08
C VAL A 73 8.78 1.84 1.59
N LYS A 74 9.78 2.57 1.07
CA LYS A 74 10.20 2.46 -0.35
C LYS A 74 10.69 1.06 -0.70
N LYS A 75 11.48 0.45 0.19
CA LYS A 75 12.01 -0.90 -0.01
C LYS A 75 10.90 -1.94 -0.01
N GLU A 76 10.01 -1.89 0.98
CA GLU A 76 8.88 -2.81 1.11
C GLU A 76 7.91 -2.69 -0.06
N HIS A 77 7.60 -1.47 -0.48
CA HIS A 77 6.80 -1.24 -1.68
C HIS A 77 7.42 -1.88 -2.93
N SER A 78 8.73 -1.69 -3.14
CA SER A 78 9.44 -2.29 -4.29
C SER A 78 9.44 -3.83 -4.24
N GLU A 79 9.57 -4.41 -3.04
CA GLU A 79 9.49 -5.86 -2.84
C GLU A 79 8.09 -6.38 -3.18
N ILE A 80 7.03 -5.72 -2.69
CA ILE A 80 5.65 -6.08 -2.97
C ILE A 80 5.33 -5.96 -4.47
N VAL A 81 5.77 -4.89 -5.13
CA VAL A 81 5.65 -4.74 -6.59
C VAL A 81 6.27 -5.95 -7.31
N THR A 82 7.48 -6.34 -6.91
CA THR A 82 8.16 -7.49 -7.51
C THR A 82 7.38 -8.79 -7.31
N ILE A 83 6.79 -8.99 -6.12
CA ILE A 83 5.93 -10.15 -5.83
C ILE A 83 4.68 -10.12 -6.70
N LEU A 84 4.00 -8.97 -6.78
CA LEU A 84 2.78 -8.80 -7.54
C LEU A 84 3.00 -9.06 -9.04
N GLU A 85 4.06 -8.51 -9.62
CA GLU A 85 4.39 -8.72 -11.04
C GLU A 85 4.81 -10.17 -11.35
N LYS A 86 5.48 -10.84 -10.40
CA LYS A 86 6.01 -12.19 -10.60
C LYS A 86 4.97 -13.28 -10.36
N ASP A 87 4.22 -13.18 -9.27
CA ASP A 87 3.30 -14.22 -8.82
C ASP A 87 1.89 -14.03 -9.39
N TYR A 88 1.53 -12.81 -9.81
CA TYR A 88 0.23 -12.48 -10.41
C TYR A 88 0.33 -11.82 -11.79
N PRO A 89 1.06 -12.39 -12.76
CA PRO A 89 1.27 -11.78 -14.09
C PRO A 89 0.00 -11.71 -14.94
N ASN A 90 -1.05 -12.45 -14.57
CA ASN A 90 -2.33 -12.47 -15.26
C ASN A 90 -3.29 -11.36 -14.78
N GLU A 91 -3.02 -10.75 -13.62
CA GLU A 91 -3.84 -9.66 -13.08
C GLU A 91 -3.31 -8.31 -13.55
N THR A 92 -4.22 -7.39 -13.88
CA THR A 92 -3.83 -6.03 -14.28
C THR A 92 -3.70 -5.17 -13.04
N ILE A 93 -2.48 -4.99 -12.55
CA ILE A 93 -2.19 -4.20 -11.35
C ILE A 93 -1.54 -2.87 -11.76
N LYS A 94 -2.21 -1.76 -11.47
CA LYS A 94 -1.64 -0.42 -11.61
C LYS A 94 -0.86 -0.09 -10.35
N ILE A 95 0.41 0.24 -10.50
CA ILE A 95 1.26 0.66 -9.38
C ILE A 95 1.32 2.18 -9.39
N GLU A 96 0.76 2.81 -8.37
CA GLU A 96 0.81 4.26 -8.23
C GLU A 96 2.23 4.71 -7.85
N ARG A 97 2.68 5.83 -8.42
CA ARG A 97 3.98 6.40 -8.07
C ARG A 97 3.87 7.21 -6.79
N PHE A 98 4.91 7.12 -5.97
CA PHE A 98 5.09 8.00 -4.85
C PHE A 98 5.28 9.45 -5.31
N TYR A 99 4.54 10.38 -4.70
CA TYR A 99 4.69 11.83 -4.89
C TYR A 99 5.43 12.52 -3.73
N TRP A 100 5.87 11.76 -2.73
CA TRP A 100 6.59 12.27 -1.55
C TRP A 100 8.11 12.29 -1.84
N GLU A 101 8.55 13.38 -2.47
CA GLU A 101 9.96 13.80 -2.63
C GLU A 101 10.24 15.07 -1.82
#